data_AF-A0AAN6ZHW5-F1
#
_entry.id   AF-A0AAN6ZHW5-F1
#
_cell.length_a   1.000
_cell.length_b   1.000
_cell.length_c   1.000
_cell.angle_alpha   90.00
_cell.angle_beta   90.00
_cell.angle_gamma   90.00
#
_symmetry.space_group_name_H-M   'P 1'
#
loop_
_entity.id
_entity.type
_entity.pdbx_description
1 polymer ?
#
loop_
_entity_poly.entity_id
_entity_poly.type
_entity_poly.pdbx_seq_one_letter_code
_entity_poly.pdbx_strand_id
1 'polypeptide(L)'
;MPWCKSPAAASVNSHPGIKKLASKVKELRQQAKHSRNAIEKYKKAHDKLRSAKQTQRRALKDRIREQRPAQKRLMDALTAPVESTVEGQHRRRDVAIYAVMAYCVVVEGPAVRRTNSRAGTMRRSSVKDKPREDSYYTEDGRRTAVLSVFIASKEERPRRCFLYIGLVLHLEPGDPCIEELTHEFYSAGDLNKHFRQKHLKNIQQGDDIEYGACYMPLDHKIHLQRHALQIHSTIS
;
A
#
# COMPACT_ATOMS: atom_id res chain seq x y z
N MET A 1 -13.79 27.85 20.83
CA MET A 1 -13.35 26.49 20.43
C MET A 1 -13.47 26.34 18.92
N PRO A 2 -12.38 26.10 18.17
CA PRO A 2 -12.47 25.93 16.73
C PRO A 2 -12.99 24.52 16.41
N TRP A 3 -14.04 24.48 15.60
CA TRP A 3 -14.75 23.27 15.21
C TRP A 3 -13.87 22.42 14.28
N CYS A 4 -13.14 21.46 14.84
CA CYS A 4 -12.50 20.43 14.05
C CYS A 4 -13.59 19.51 13.49
N LYS A 5 -13.87 19.64 12.19
CA LYS A 5 -14.83 18.77 11.48
C LYS A 5 -14.38 17.31 11.67
N SER A 6 -15.27 16.46 12.15
CA SER A 6 -15.02 15.03 12.33
C SER A 6 -14.49 14.42 11.02
N PRO A 7 -13.60 13.42 11.04
CA PRO A 7 -13.02 12.81 9.82
C PRO A 7 -14.07 12.36 8.80
N ALA A 8 -15.23 11.89 9.27
CA ALA A 8 -16.39 11.54 8.45
C ALA A 8 -16.98 12.74 7.68
N ALA A 9 -16.96 13.95 8.25
CA ALA A 9 -17.42 15.16 7.60
C ALA A 9 -16.46 15.64 6.50
N ALA A 10 -15.16 15.39 6.64
CA ALA A 10 -14.17 15.69 5.59
C ALA A 10 -14.35 14.76 4.37
N SER A 11 -14.59 13.47 4.62
CA SER A 11 -14.84 12.47 3.56
C SER A 11 -16.10 12.79 2.74
N VAL A 12 -17.21 13.13 3.41
CA VAL A 12 -18.49 13.46 2.74
C VAL A 12 -18.38 14.72 1.87
N ASN A 13 -17.69 15.76 2.33
CA ASN A 13 -17.54 16.99 1.54
C ASN A 13 -16.57 16.84 0.35
N SER A 14 -15.75 15.78 0.34
CA SER A 14 -14.82 15.49 -0.76
C SER A 14 -15.46 14.77 -1.93
N HIS A 15 -16.67 14.22 -1.78
CA HIS A 15 -17.38 13.47 -2.81
C HIS A 15 -17.67 14.33 -4.06
N PRO A 16 -17.35 13.88 -5.29
CA PRO A 16 -17.48 14.69 -6.51
C PRO A 16 -18.88 15.27 -6.72
N GLY A 17 -19.92 14.46 -6.49
CA GLY A 17 -21.31 14.91 -6.60
C GLY A 17 -21.69 15.96 -5.56
N ILE A 18 -21.14 15.88 -4.34
CA ILE A 18 -21.39 16.86 -3.27
C ILE A 18 -20.66 18.17 -3.57
N LYS A 19 -19.43 18.11 -4.12
CA LYS A 19 -18.71 19.29 -4.59
C LYS A 19 -19.48 20.01 -5.70
N LYS A 20 -19.96 19.29 -6.70
CA LYS A 20 -20.74 19.86 -7.81
C LYS A 20 -22.02 20.54 -7.31
N LEU A 21 -22.76 19.89 -6.41
CA LEU A 21 -23.95 20.48 -5.79
C LEU A 21 -23.60 21.71 -4.92
N ALA A 22 -22.48 21.68 -4.19
CA ALA A 22 -22.04 22.81 -3.39
C ALA A 22 -21.67 24.04 -4.24
N SER A 23 -20.98 23.84 -5.38
CA SER A 23 -20.71 24.90 -6.35
C SER A 23 -22.00 25.49 -6.92
N LYS A 24 -22.95 24.63 -7.33
CA LYS A 24 -24.25 25.07 -7.84
C LYS A 24 -25.06 25.88 -6.82
N VAL A 25 -25.05 25.47 -5.55
CA VAL A 25 -25.68 26.25 -4.47
C VAL A 25 -25.02 27.61 -4.30
N LYS A 26 -23.69 27.70 -4.43
CA LYS A 26 -22.95 28.97 -4.35
C LYS A 26 -23.32 29.92 -5.49
N GLU A 27 -23.43 29.42 -6.72
CA GLU A 27 -23.87 30.19 -7.89
C GLU A 27 -25.29 30.71 -7.73
N LEU A 28 -26.23 29.82 -7.36
CA LEU A 28 -27.64 30.18 -7.18
C LEU A 28 -27.86 31.15 -6.03
N ARG A 29 -27.02 31.13 -4.98
CA ARG A 29 -27.05 32.10 -3.88
C ARG A 29 -26.79 33.52 -4.37
N GLN A 30 -25.89 33.70 -5.35
CA GLN A 30 -25.59 35.00 -5.91
C GLN A 30 -26.75 35.52 -6.79
N GLN A 31 -27.40 34.62 -7.54
CA GLN A 31 -28.54 34.95 -8.41
C GLN A 31 -29.84 35.21 -7.63
N ALA A 32 -30.00 34.59 -6.46
CA ALA A 32 -31.17 34.73 -5.59
C ALA A 32 -31.41 36.17 -5.08
N LYS A 33 -30.42 37.06 -5.20
CA LYS A 33 -30.54 38.48 -4.81
C LYS A 33 -31.50 39.27 -5.70
N HIS A 34 -31.81 38.79 -6.90
CA HIS A 34 -32.46 39.59 -7.95
C HIS A 34 -33.86 39.10 -8.37
N SER A 35 -34.36 37.97 -7.85
CA SER A 35 -35.69 37.44 -8.24
C SER A 35 -36.25 36.40 -7.26
N ARG A 36 -37.57 36.43 -7.03
CA ARG A 36 -38.30 35.43 -6.22
C ARG A 36 -38.13 34.00 -6.77
N ASN A 37 -38.14 33.85 -8.10
CA ASN A 37 -37.90 32.55 -8.76
C ASN A 37 -36.46 32.05 -8.53
N ALA A 38 -35.49 32.96 -8.42
CA ALA A 38 -34.11 32.60 -8.13
C ALA A 38 -33.93 32.16 -6.66
N ILE A 39 -34.65 32.78 -5.72
CA ILE A 39 -34.70 32.36 -4.30
C ILE A 39 -35.22 30.92 -4.17
N GLU A 40 -36.29 30.59 -4.89
CA GLU A 40 -36.88 29.25 -4.84
C GLU A 40 -35.95 28.18 -5.45
N LYS A 41 -35.30 28.50 -6.57
CA LYS A 41 -34.25 27.63 -7.16
C LYS A 41 -33.09 27.42 -6.19
N TYR A 42 -32.65 28.45 -5.47
CA TYR A 42 -31.62 28.33 -4.44
C TYR A 42 -32.05 27.41 -3.28
N LYS A 43 -33.25 27.60 -2.72
CA LYS A 43 -33.78 26.74 -1.63
C LYS A 43 -33.82 25.27 -2.06
N LYS A 44 -34.39 24.98 -3.24
CA LYS A 44 -34.44 23.61 -3.80
C LYS A 44 -33.05 23.01 -3.99
N ALA A 45 -32.07 23.79 -4.45
CA ALA A 45 -30.69 23.33 -4.60
C ALA A 45 -30.01 23.06 -3.24
N HIS A 46 -30.27 23.92 -2.24
CA HIS A 46 -29.75 23.77 -0.89
C HIS A 46 -30.30 22.50 -0.22
N ASP A 47 -31.60 22.22 -0.35
CA ASP A 47 -32.22 21.01 0.17
C ASP A 47 -31.68 19.74 -0.50
N LYS A 48 -31.47 19.79 -1.82
CA LYS A 48 -30.80 18.70 -2.56
C LYS A 48 -29.39 18.45 -2.04
N LEU A 49 -28.60 19.50 -1.80
CA LEU A 49 -27.25 19.36 -1.22
C LEU A 49 -27.30 18.75 0.18
N ARG A 50 -28.24 19.18 1.02
CA ARG A 50 -28.43 18.64 2.38
C ARG A 50 -28.79 17.16 2.35
N SER A 51 -29.77 16.79 1.52
CA SER A 51 -30.19 15.39 1.33
C SER A 51 -29.04 14.52 0.83
N ALA A 52 -28.33 14.96 -0.23
CA ALA A 52 -27.18 14.24 -0.76
C ALA A 52 -26.05 14.03 0.27
N LYS A 53 -25.74 15.05 1.08
CA LYS A 53 -24.77 14.93 2.19
C LYS A 53 -25.23 13.92 3.23
N GLN A 54 -26.52 13.88 3.54
CA GLN A 54 -27.07 12.94 4.50
C GLN A 54 -27.03 11.50 3.98
N THR A 55 -27.39 11.27 2.72
CA THR A 55 -27.26 9.95 2.07
C THR A 55 -25.82 9.46 2.09
N GLN A 56 -24.87 10.31 1.72
CA GLN A 56 -23.45 9.95 1.75
C GLN A 56 -22.95 9.63 3.17
N ARG A 57 -23.43 10.35 4.19
CA ARG A 57 -23.10 10.06 5.60
C ARG A 57 -23.63 8.69 6.03
N ARG A 58 -24.85 8.34 5.62
CA ARG A 58 -25.44 7.03 5.92
C ARG A 58 -24.66 5.92 5.22
N ALA A 59 -24.46 6.04 3.91
CA ALA A 59 -23.67 5.08 3.13
C ALA A 59 -22.25 4.88 3.70
N LEU A 60 -21.58 5.94 4.15
CA LEU A 60 -20.28 5.83 4.80
C LEU A 60 -20.36 5.07 6.14
N LYS A 61 -21.39 5.35 6.95
CA LYS A 61 -21.61 4.63 8.21
C LYS A 61 -21.89 3.14 7.97
N ASP A 62 -22.70 2.82 6.97
CA ASP A 62 -23.06 1.44 6.62
C ASP A 62 -21.84 0.67 6.15
N ARG A 63 -21.02 1.27 5.26
CA ARG A 63 -19.73 0.69 4.85
C ARG A 63 -18.78 0.44 6.03
N ILE A 64 -18.64 1.40 6.96
CA ILE A 64 -17.81 1.21 8.16
C ILE A 64 -18.35 0.05 9.01
N ARG A 65 -19.67 -0.07 9.14
CA ARG A 65 -20.31 -1.15 9.88
C ARG A 65 -20.05 -2.51 9.23
N GLU A 66 -20.09 -2.59 7.91
CA GLU A 66 -19.80 -3.82 7.13
C GLU A 66 -18.32 -4.23 7.20
N GLN A 67 -17.40 -3.27 7.31
CA GLN A 67 -15.95 -3.55 7.37
C GLN A 67 -15.48 -3.99 8.77
N ARG A 68 -16.16 -3.53 9.83
CA ARG A 68 -15.79 -3.81 11.23
C ARG A 68 -15.60 -5.29 11.58
N PRO A 69 -16.43 -6.24 11.12
CA PRO A 69 -16.26 -7.65 11.43
C PRO A 69 -14.96 -8.23 10.88
N ALA A 70 -14.60 -7.91 9.64
CA ALA A 70 -13.36 -8.39 9.02
C ALA A 70 -12.12 -7.78 9.70
N GLN A 71 -12.16 -6.47 9.98
CA GLN A 71 -11.09 -5.78 10.70
C GLN A 71 -10.91 -6.34 12.12
N LYS A 72 -12.02 -6.59 12.84
CA LYS A 72 -11.99 -7.19 14.17
C LYS A 72 -11.37 -8.59 14.12
N ARG A 73 -11.83 -9.46 13.20
CA ARG A 73 -11.29 -10.81 13.03
C ARG A 73 -9.79 -10.79 12.73
N LEU A 74 -9.33 -9.87 11.89
CA LEU A 74 -7.91 -9.69 11.61
C LEU A 74 -7.13 -9.33 12.87
N MET A 75 -7.60 -8.33 13.63
CA MET A 75 -6.92 -7.92 14.86
C MET A 75 -6.90 -9.05 15.88
N ASP A 76 -8.03 -9.70 16.13
CA ASP A 76 -8.15 -10.82 17.07
C ASP A 76 -7.17 -11.95 16.71
N ALA A 77 -7.04 -12.29 15.42
CA ALA A 77 -6.14 -13.34 14.95
C ALA A 77 -4.66 -12.95 15.05
N LEU A 78 -4.30 -11.70 14.73
CA LEU A 78 -2.92 -11.22 14.82
C LEU A 78 -2.45 -11.07 16.27
N THR A 79 -3.36 -10.75 17.20
CA THR A 79 -3.04 -10.61 18.63
C THR A 79 -3.32 -11.87 19.44
N ALA A 80 -3.75 -12.96 18.80
CA ALA A 80 -3.95 -14.24 19.48
C ALA A 80 -2.65 -14.69 20.17
N PRO A 81 -2.70 -15.20 21.41
CA PRO A 81 -1.51 -15.65 22.13
C PRO A 81 -0.88 -16.87 21.44
N VAL A 82 0.42 -17.05 21.60
CA VAL A 82 1.14 -18.24 21.11
C VAL A 82 0.73 -19.45 21.94
N GLU A 83 0.34 -20.54 21.29
CA GLU A 83 0.04 -21.80 21.97
C GLU A 83 1.32 -22.63 22.16
N SER A 84 1.39 -23.41 23.24
CA SER A 84 2.54 -24.26 23.59
C SER A 84 2.57 -25.60 22.83
N THR A 85 1.52 -25.91 22.08
CA THR A 85 1.41 -27.14 21.28
C THR A 85 1.56 -26.83 19.80
N VAL A 86 2.12 -27.78 19.05
CA VAL A 86 2.32 -27.64 17.60
C VAL A 86 0.97 -27.56 16.88
N GLU A 87 0.01 -28.38 17.29
CA GLU A 87 -1.36 -28.41 16.74
C GLU A 87 -2.10 -27.10 17.04
N GLY A 88 -1.90 -26.55 18.23
CA GLY A 88 -2.39 -25.24 18.62
C GLY A 88 -1.86 -24.12 17.75
N GLN A 89 -0.55 -24.13 17.50
CA GLN A 89 0.10 -23.15 16.66
C GLN A 89 -0.31 -23.28 15.17
N HIS A 90 -0.53 -24.50 14.67
CA HIS A 90 -1.12 -24.70 13.32
C HIS A 90 -2.52 -24.10 13.22
N ARG A 91 -3.41 -24.39 14.17
CA ARG A 91 -4.76 -23.78 14.20
C ARG A 91 -4.72 -22.26 14.24
N ARG A 92 -3.84 -21.69 15.07
CA ARG A 92 -3.65 -20.23 15.15
C ARG A 92 -3.18 -19.63 13.82
N ARG A 93 -2.26 -20.30 13.12
CA ARG A 93 -1.80 -19.89 11.79
C ARG A 93 -2.93 -19.94 10.77
N ASP A 94 -3.69 -21.02 10.73
CA ASP A 94 -4.81 -21.18 9.78
C ASP A 94 -5.87 -20.09 10.01
N VAL A 95 -6.24 -19.83 11.27
CA VAL A 95 -7.18 -18.75 11.63
C VAL A 95 -6.66 -17.39 11.19
N ALA A 96 -5.37 -17.10 11.36
CA ALA A 96 -4.77 -15.86 10.88
C ALA A 96 -4.79 -15.74 9.35
N ILE A 97 -4.52 -16.82 8.62
CA ILE A 97 -4.60 -16.86 7.15
C ILE A 97 -6.02 -16.52 6.69
N TYR A 98 -7.04 -17.19 7.24
CA TYR A 98 -8.44 -16.90 6.89
C TYR A 98 -8.86 -15.47 7.25
N ALA A 99 -8.37 -14.94 8.37
CA ALA A 99 -8.66 -13.56 8.77
C ALA A 99 -8.02 -12.54 7.82
N VAL A 100 -6.79 -12.78 7.35
CA VAL A 100 -6.13 -11.97 6.32
C VAL A 100 -6.89 -12.05 5.01
N MET A 101 -7.23 -13.24 4.53
CA MET A 101 -8.01 -13.44 3.29
C MET A 101 -9.35 -12.69 3.35
N ALA A 102 -10.08 -12.81 4.46
CA ALA A 102 -11.34 -12.12 4.67
C ALA A 102 -11.18 -10.59 4.73
N TYR A 103 -10.01 -10.09 5.13
CA TYR A 103 -9.72 -8.66 5.17
C TYR A 103 -9.25 -8.10 3.81
N CYS A 104 -8.59 -8.89 2.97
CA CYS A 104 -8.07 -8.42 1.68
C CYS A 104 -9.14 -7.85 0.74
N VAL A 105 -10.40 -8.28 0.88
CA VAL A 105 -11.53 -7.74 0.11
C VAL A 105 -12.08 -6.41 0.65
N VAL A 106 -11.60 -5.96 1.81
CA VAL A 106 -12.02 -4.71 2.46
C VAL A 106 -11.30 -3.51 1.85
N VAL A 107 -12.05 -2.67 1.14
CA VAL A 107 -11.52 -1.40 0.64
C VAL A 107 -11.59 -0.33 1.74
N GLU A 108 -10.46 -0.08 2.42
CA GLU A 108 -10.35 1.05 3.35
C GLU A 108 -10.44 2.39 2.60
N GLY A 109 -11.16 3.35 3.18
CA GLY A 109 -11.25 4.70 2.63
C GLY A 109 -9.89 5.42 2.67
N PRO A 110 -9.73 6.55 1.94
CA PRO A 110 -8.49 7.31 1.93
C PRO A 110 -8.02 7.63 3.36
N ALA A 111 -6.84 7.15 3.73
CA ALA A 111 -6.20 7.52 4.99
C ALA A 111 -6.00 9.04 4.99
N VAL A 112 -6.66 9.74 5.91
CA VAL A 112 -6.41 11.16 6.13
C VAL A 112 -4.98 11.26 6.61
N ARG A 113 -4.07 11.78 5.76
CA ARG A 113 -2.71 12.10 6.17
C ARG A 113 -2.82 13.06 7.35
N ARG A 114 -2.50 12.57 8.55
CA ARG A 114 -2.17 13.47 9.65
C ARG A 114 -0.96 14.25 9.19
N THR A 115 -1.14 15.54 8.94
CA THR A 115 -0.03 16.48 8.86
C THR A 115 0.59 16.51 10.25
N ASN A 116 1.56 15.64 10.50
CA ASN A 116 2.39 15.73 11.68
C ASN A 116 3.28 16.97 11.52
N SER A 117 2.88 18.02 12.21
CA SER A 117 3.73 19.16 12.51
C SER A 117 4.98 18.65 13.24
N ARG A 118 6.16 18.89 12.63
CA ARG A 118 7.50 18.90 13.25
C ARG A 118 7.74 17.87 14.37
N ALA A 119 8.16 16.66 13.99
CA ALA A 119 8.88 15.78 14.91
C ALA A 119 10.38 16.10 14.84
N GLY A 120 10.95 16.46 15.98
CA GLY A 120 12.32 16.90 16.15
C GLY A 120 13.35 15.83 15.81
N THR A 121 14.53 16.33 15.45
CA THR A 121 15.78 15.62 15.22
C THR A 121 16.12 14.70 16.38
N MET A 122 15.85 13.40 16.26
CA MET A 122 16.53 12.38 17.07
C MET A 122 17.83 12.02 16.37
N ARG A 123 18.91 12.59 16.89
CA ARG A 123 20.30 12.31 16.54
C ARG A 123 20.58 10.83 16.82
N ARG A 124 20.78 10.01 15.79
CA ARG A 124 21.19 8.61 15.96
C ARG A 124 22.71 8.57 16.11
N SER A 125 23.18 8.07 17.25
CA SER A 125 24.57 7.78 17.53
C SER A 125 25.10 6.76 16.53
N SER A 126 26.18 7.14 15.85
CA SER A 126 27.00 6.25 15.03
C SER A 126 27.84 5.39 15.98
N VAL A 127 27.50 4.11 16.09
CA VAL A 127 28.43 3.09 16.59
C VAL A 127 28.80 2.22 15.39
N LYS A 128 30.04 2.38 14.95
CA LYS A 128 30.70 1.44 14.04
C LYS A 128 31.11 0.25 14.90
N ASP A 129 30.52 -0.91 14.66
CA ASP A 129 31.13 -2.18 15.02
C ASP A 129 31.19 -3.06 13.77
N LYS A 130 32.41 -3.42 13.39
CA LYS A 130 32.65 -4.55 12.49
C LYS A 130 32.77 -5.80 13.36
N PRO A 131 32.07 -6.89 13.01
CA PRO A 131 32.57 -8.22 13.35
C PRO A 131 32.88 -9.02 12.07
N ARG A 132 34.13 -9.50 12.05
CA ARG A 132 34.66 -10.75 11.51
C ARG A 132 33.85 -11.53 10.46
N GLU A 133 34.55 -11.82 9.37
CA GLU A 133 34.37 -13.01 8.55
C GLU A 133 34.22 -14.25 9.43
N ASP A 134 33.09 -14.95 9.33
CA ASP A 134 33.02 -16.40 9.22
C ASP A 134 31.54 -16.83 9.04
N SER A 135 31.33 -17.89 8.25
CA SER A 135 30.09 -18.66 8.07
C SER A 135 29.01 -18.05 7.14
N TYR A 136 29.24 -18.24 5.84
CA TYR A 136 28.24 -18.19 4.77
C TYR A 136 27.10 -19.22 5.03
N TYR A 137 25.86 -18.85 4.72
CA TYR A 137 24.60 -19.62 4.91
C TYR A 137 24.00 -19.68 6.32
N THR A 138 23.38 -18.58 6.75
CA THR A 138 22.27 -18.63 7.71
C THR A 138 21.04 -17.93 7.11
N GLU A 139 19.84 -18.34 7.54
CA GLU A 139 18.52 -17.73 7.21
C GLU A 139 18.51 -16.19 7.20
N ASP A 140 19.41 -15.56 7.96
CA ASP A 140 19.59 -14.11 8.07
C ASP A 140 20.09 -13.46 6.76
N GLY A 141 20.94 -14.15 5.99
CA GLY A 141 21.46 -13.66 4.71
C GLY A 141 20.40 -13.61 3.61
N ARG A 142 19.55 -14.65 3.52
CA ARG A 142 18.41 -14.69 2.59
C ARG A 142 17.40 -13.60 2.94
N ARG A 143 17.08 -13.45 4.23
CA ARG A 143 16.16 -12.41 4.71
C ARG A 143 16.69 -11.01 4.42
N THR A 144 17.99 -10.79 4.61
CA THR A 144 18.64 -9.51 4.31
C THR A 144 18.62 -9.21 2.81
N ALA A 145 18.89 -10.21 1.95
CA ALA A 145 18.80 -10.07 0.50
C ALA A 145 17.39 -9.68 0.05
N VAL A 146 16.34 -10.30 0.63
CA VAL A 146 14.93 -9.96 0.39
C VAL A 146 14.62 -8.52 0.79
N LEU A 147 15.04 -8.09 1.98
CA LEU A 147 14.78 -6.73 2.43
C LEU A 147 15.50 -5.68 1.56
N SER A 148 16.68 -6.02 1.02
CA SER A 148 17.51 -5.09 0.25
C SER A 148 16.96 -4.70 -1.13
N VAL A 149 15.95 -5.41 -1.64
CA VAL A 149 15.30 -5.05 -2.92
C VAL A 149 14.12 -4.09 -2.74
N PHE A 150 13.68 -3.84 -1.51
CA PHE A 150 12.59 -2.91 -1.23
C PHE A 150 13.11 -1.51 -0.90
N ILE A 151 12.34 -0.49 -1.29
CA ILE A 151 12.67 0.91 -1.04
C ILE A 151 12.52 1.23 0.45
N ALA A 152 13.63 1.47 1.15
CA ALA A 152 13.62 1.98 2.53
C ALA A 152 13.48 3.52 2.59
N SER A 153 14.01 4.24 1.58
CA SER A 153 13.90 5.70 1.42
C SER A 153 13.90 6.10 -0.05
N LYS A 154 13.42 7.31 -0.40
CA LYS A 154 13.23 7.72 -1.82
C LYS A 154 14.54 7.92 -2.58
N GLU A 155 15.62 8.09 -1.84
CA GLU A 155 16.96 8.38 -2.34
C GLU A 155 17.78 7.10 -2.55
N GLU A 156 17.36 5.99 -1.93
CA GLU A 156 18.05 4.71 -2.00
C GLU A 156 17.59 3.90 -3.20
N ARG A 157 18.56 3.37 -3.95
CA ARG A 157 18.31 2.50 -5.10
C ARG A 157 18.90 1.13 -4.83
N PRO A 158 18.11 0.05 -4.94
CA PRO A 158 18.62 -1.28 -4.71
C PRO A 158 19.69 -1.64 -5.73
N ARG A 159 20.57 -2.55 -5.30
CA ARG A 159 21.65 -3.09 -6.13
C ARG A 159 21.49 -4.58 -6.41
N ARG A 160 20.39 -5.21 -5.99
CA ARG A 160 20.05 -6.61 -6.29
C ARG A 160 18.84 -6.69 -7.21
N CYS A 161 18.80 -7.69 -8.08
CA CYS A 161 17.65 -7.90 -8.97
C CYS A 161 16.51 -8.58 -8.21
N PHE A 162 15.39 -7.88 -8.06
CA PHE A 162 14.23 -8.40 -7.34
C PHE A 162 13.68 -9.70 -7.96
N LEU A 163 13.80 -9.88 -9.27
CA LEU A 163 13.38 -11.13 -9.95
C LEU A 163 14.26 -12.32 -9.55
N TYR A 164 15.58 -12.12 -9.42
CA TYR A 164 16.47 -13.18 -8.94
C TYR A 164 16.29 -13.47 -7.46
N ILE A 165 16.04 -12.45 -6.65
CA ILE A 165 15.66 -12.64 -5.25
C ILE A 165 14.35 -13.44 -5.11
N GLY A 166 13.38 -13.22 -6.00
CA GLY A 166 12.17 -14.04 -6.09
C GLY A 166 12.47 -15.51 -6.36
N LEU A 167 13.39 -15.81 -7.30
CA LEU A 167 13.80 -17.18 -7.60
C LEU A 167 14.51 -17.84 -6.41
N VAL A 168 15.38 -17.09 -5.72
CA VAL A 168 16.09 -17.57 -4.52
C VAL A 168 15.12 -18.04 -3.44
N LEU A 169 13.93 -17.48 -3.32
CA LEU A 169 12.93 -17.93 -2.33
C LEU A 169 12.38 -19.33 -2.61
N HIS A 170 12.55 -19.84 -3.83
CA HIS A 170 12.09 -21.17 -4.23
C HIS A 170 13.20 -22.23 -4.23
N LEU A 171 14.45 -21.85 -3.93
CA LEU A 171 15.58 -22.76 -3.86
C LEU A 171 15.80 -23.32 -2.45
N GLU A 172 16.33 -24.54 -2.37
CA GLU A 172 16.70 -25.16 -1.10
C GLU A 172 17.90 -24.46 -0.45
N PRO A 173 17.96 -24.34 0.90
CA PRO A 173 19.12 -23.78 1.58
C PRO A 173 20.41 -24.55 1.21
N GLY A 174 21.42 -23.84 0.72
CA GLY A 174 22.69 -24.43 0.29
C GLY A 174 22.78 -24.71 -1.22
N ASP A 175 21.76 -24.36 -2.01
CA ASP A 175 21.86 -24.39 -3.47
C ASP A 175 22.93 -23.37 -3.94
N PRO A 176 23.92 -23.81 -4.75
CA PRO A 176 25.00 -22.93 -5.22
C PRO A 176 24.50 -21.74 -6.06
N CYS A 177 23.30 -21.84 -6.64
CA CYS A 177 22.68 -20.75 -7.40
C CYS A 177 22.26 -19.58 -6.50
N ILE A 178 22.14 -19.78 -5.18
CA ILE A 178 21.77 -18.70 -4.25
C ILE A 178 22.81 -17.59 -4.27
N GLU A 179 24.10 -17.91 -4.30
CA GLU A 179 25.16 -16.89 -4.32
C GLU A 179 25.09 -16.07 -5.61
N GLU A 180 24.92 -16.76 -6.73
CA GLU A 180 24.84 -16.14 -8.05
C GLU A 180 23.59 -15.26 -8.19
N LEU A 181 22.45 -15.66 -7.63
CA LEU A 181 21.20 -14.91 -7.75
C LEU A 181 21.06 -13.77 -6.71
N THR A 182 21.79 -13.84 -5.59
CA THR A 182 21.76 -12.80 -4.54
C THR A 182 22.86 -11.75 -4.67
N HIS A 183 23.71 -11.83 -5.70
CA HIS A 183 24.81 -10.90 -5.91
C HIS A 183 24.33 -9.42 -6.03
N GLU A 184 25.18 -8.51 -5.56
CA GLU A 184 24.97 -7.08 -5.75
C GLU A 184 25.64 -6.60 -7.04
N PHE A 185 24.89 -5.89 -7.88
CA PHE A 185 25.44 -5.14 -9.01
C PHE A 185 26.34 -4.01 -8.51
N TYR A 186 27.42 -3.69 -9.24
CA TYR A 186 28.36 -2.63 -8.88
C TYR A 186 27.66 -1.26 -8.65
N SER A 187 26.68 -0.92 -9.48
CA SER A 187 25.84 0.27 -9.30
C SER A 187 24.36 -0.01 -9.57
N ALA A 188 23.48 0.87 -9.08
CA ALA A 188 22.06 0.85 -9.45
C ALA A 188 21.84 1.09 -10.95
N GLY A 189 22.78 1.73 -11.64
CA GLY A 189 22.76 1.90 -13.09
C GLY A 189 22.93 0.57 -13.82
N ASP A 190 23.83 -0.28 -13.33
CA ASP A 190 24.09 -1.62 -13.87
C ASP A 190 22.90 -2.54 -13.66
N LEU A 191 22.26 -2.47 -12.49
CA LEU A 191 21.01 -3.19 -12.22
C LEU A 191 19.91 -2.77 -13.21
N ASN A 192 19.72 -1.48 -13.46
CA ASN A 192 18.71 -0.99 -14.41
C ASN A 192 19.00 -1.48 -15.85
N LYS A 193 20.28 -1.50 -16.24
CA LYS A 193 20.71 -2.02 -17.55
C LYS A 193 20.43 -3.52 -17.65
N HIS A 194 20.81 -4.29 -16.62
CA HIS A 194 20.51 -5.72 -16.50
C HIS A 194 19.00 -5.96 -16.63
N PHE A 195 18.18 -5.23 -15.87
CA PHE A 195 16.73 -5.38 -15.87
C PHE A 195 16.11 -5.15 -17.25
N ARG A 196 16.53 -4.08 -17.94
CA ARG A 196 16.08 -3.81 -19.31
C ARG A 196 16.47 -4.92 -20.29
N GLN A 197 17.71 -5.41 -20.21
CA GLN A 197 18.27 -6.33 -21.19
C GLN A 197 17.83 -7.78 -21.01
N LYS A 198 17.72 -8.24 -19.76
CA LYS A 198 17.42 -9.64 -19.43
C LYS A 198 15.93 -9.88 -19.19
N HIS A 199 15.24 -8.91 -18.58
CA HIS A 199 13.85 -9.08 -18.21
C HIS A 199 12.93 -8.33 -19.18
N LEU A 200 13.17 -7.06 -19.50
CA LEU A 200 12.21 -6.31 -20.34
C LEU A 200 12.32 -6.51 -21.85
N LYS A 201 13.46 -7.00 -22.34
CA LYS A 201 13.67 -7.26 -23.77
C LYS A 201 12.97 -8.55 -24.24
N ASN A 202 12.76 -9.49 -23.32
CA ASN A 202 12.30 -10.85 -23.65
C ASN A 202 10.81 -11.08 -23.35
N ILE A 203 10.11 -10.10 -22.77
CA ILE A 203 8.67 -10.21 -22.45
C ILE A 203 7.86 -9.89 -23.70
N GLN A 204 7.15 -10.89 -24.20
CA GLN A 204 6.16 -10.77 -25.27
C GLN A 204 4.77 -10.44 -24.70
N GLN A 205 3.87 -10.00 -25.58
CA GLN A 205 2.51 -9.66 -25.20
C GLN A 205 1.72 -10.95 -24.91
N GLY A 206 1.48 -11.24 -23.63
CA GLY A 206 0.80 -12.46 -23.18
C GLY A 206 1.67 -13.43 -22.38
N ASP A 207 2.90 -13.05 -22.03
CA ASP A 207 3.74 -13.86 -21.12
C ASP A 207 3.32 -13.67 -19.66
N ASP A 208 2.99 -14.78 -18.99
CA ASP A 208 2.69 -14.81 -17.56
C ASP A 208 4.01 -14.88 -16.76
N ILE A 209 4.41 -13.76 -16.16
CA ILE A 209 5.54 -13.73 -15.21
C ILE A 209 4.95 -13.86 -13.80
N GLU A 210 4.89 -15.09 -13.30
CA GLU A 210 4.57 -15.34 -11.89
C GLU A 210 5.77 -15.01 -11.00
N TYR A 211 5.52 -14.27 -9.92
CA TYR A 211 6.55 -13.80 -8.99
C TYR A 211 6.24 -14.24 -7.56
N GLY A 212 7.16 -14.98 -6.95
CA GLY A 212 7.02 -15.50 -5.59
C GLY A 212 7.20 -14.48 -4.45
N ALA A 213 7.84 -13.33 -4.70
CA ALA A 213 8.07 -12.32 -3.66
C ALA A 213 7.02 -11.19 -3.61
N CYS A 214 6.19 -11.03 -4.66
CA CYS A 214 5.02 -10.18 -4.70
C CYS A 214 3.97 -10.91 -5.56
N TYR A 215 3.00 -11.52 -4.90
CA TYR A 215 1.91 -12.33 -5.46
C TYR A 215 0.99 -11.54 -6.42
N MET A 216 1.50 -11.06 -7.56
CA MET A 216 0.75 -10.32 -8.57
C MET A 216 1.20 -10.80 -9.96
N PRO A 217 0.30 -11.34 -10.80
CA PRO A 217 0.61 -11.62 -12.20
C PRO A 217 0.83 -10.28 -12.92
N LEU A 218 1.91 -10.19 -13.70
CA LEU A 218 2.33 -8.97 -14.39
C LEU A 218 2.20 -9.17 -15.91
N ASP A 219 0.95 -9.30 -16.37
CA ASP A 219 0.56 -9.71 -17.73
C ASP A 219 1.10 -8.80 -18.85
N HIS A 220 1.55 -7.58 -18.52
CA HIS A 220 2.11 -6.65 -19.49
C HIS A 220 3.35 -5.90 -18.98
N LYS A 221 4.28 -5.66 -19.91
CA LYS A 221 5.52 -4.87 -19.73
C LYS A 221 5.33 -3.57 -18.96
N ILE A 222 4.23 -2.84 -19.22
CA ILE A 222 3.90 -1.58 -18.53
C ILE A 222 3.59 -1.80 -17.05
N HIS A 223 2.92 -2.91 -16.69
CA HIS A 223 2.63 -3.26 -15.30
C HIS A 223 3.91 -3.64 -14.55
N LEU A 224 4.79 -4.43 -15.18
CA LEU A 224 6.09 -4.79 -14.61
C LEU A 224 6.99 -3.56 -14.41
N GLN A 225 7.06 -2.65 -15.37
CA GLN A 225 7.84 -1.41 -15.24
C GLN A 225 7.30 -0.51 -14.13
N ARG A 226 5.97 -0.38 -14.02
CA ARG A 226 5.34 0.42 -12.96
C ARG A 226 5.57 -0.20 -11.59
N HIS A 227 5.47 -1.52 -11.48
CA HIS A 227 5.74 -2.26 -10.25
C HIS A 227 7.22 -2.12 -9.83
N ALA A 228 8.15 -2.36 -10.75
CA ALA A 228 9.59 -2.23 -10.53
C ALA A 228 9.97 -0.80 -10.06
N LEU A 229 9.34 0.23 -10.61
CA LEU A 229 9.55 1.60 -10.17
C LEU A 229 8.96 1.88 -8.78
N GLN A 230 7.72 1.45 -8.53
CA GLN A 230 6.98 1.82 -7.32
C GLN A 230 7.43 1.05 -6.08
N ILE A 231 7.80 -0.22 -6.24
CA ILE A 231 8.14 -1.13 -5.14
C ILE A 231 9.65 -1.30 -4.99
N HIS A 232 10.39 -1.22 -6.08
CA HIS A 232 11.83 -1.55 -6.13
C HIS A 232 12.72 -0.41 -6.67
N SER A 233 12.19 0.80 -6.90
CA SER A 233 12.93 1.98 -7.41
C SER A 233 13.83 1.67 -8.63
N THR A 234 13.46 0.64 -9.39
CA THR A 234 14.21 0.19 -10.56
C THR A 234 13.63 0.94 -11.75
N ILE A 235 14.47 1.79 -12.35
CA ILE A 235 14.05 2.68 -13.43
C ILE A 235 14.40 2.00 -14.75
N SER A 236 13.38 1.51 -15.44
CA SER A 236 13.50 1.07 -16.83
C SER A 236 13.42 2.23 -17.78
#